data_AF-A0A5N9IA66-F1
#
_entry.id   AF-A0A5N9IA66-F1
#
_cell.length_a   1.000
_cell.length_b   1.000
_cell.length_c   1.000
_cell.angle_alpha   90.00
_cell.angle_beta   90.00
_cell.angle_gamma   90.00
#
_symmetry.space_group_name_H-M   'P 1'
#
loop_
_entity.id
_entity.type
_entity.pdbx_description
1 polymer ?
#
loop_
_entity_poly.entity_id
_entity_poly.type
_entity_poly.pdbx_seq_one_letter_code
_entity_poly.pdbx_strand_id
1 'polypeptide(L)'
;MHRPCTFGIEEEYLLLDLASGRLLTSPSQRVARRCREVAGEYFAEEMFRSQIEVASPVFGNLHEARGFFQDHRQRLSASLAEEGVGLYCAASHPNAPWQRQQPRATAHYRQLFDDYQQVARRSLLNGLHVHVGVPPGCDRMQLINNLVYWLPLLLVLSTSSPLWAGQRTGYMSYRRVMCGEWPHMGLPEPLLDWGAYERYRALLQRTGALAKDGDFWWAIRPSRRYPTVELRICDACPALEDALCLAALFRHLVEQNVARHRAAPALSRELRWITQENYWRAMRHGRFAEFIGVHEQQPVTALAWLGQLQAQFEPDTVDAERAYQHARLILQQGTSADRQLAALQCALANGASAAQACQAVVRQVVAAGLAFS
;
A
#
# COMPACT_ATOMS: atom_id res chain seq x y z
N MET A 1 -7.27 -5.11 -31.00
CA MET A 1 -6.86 -4.15 -29.95
C MET A 1 -7.40 -4.67 -28.62
N HIS A 2 -6.52 -5.03 -27.68
CA HIS A 2 -6.95 -5.49 -26.36
C HIS A 2 -7.56 -4.29 -25.61
N ARG A 3 -8.77 -4.42 -25.06
CA ARG A 3 -9.33 -3.36 -24.21
C ARG A 3 -8.43 -3.16 -22.98
N PRO A 4 -8.14 -1.91 -22.57
CA PRO A 4 -7.39 -1.65 -21.34
C PRO A 4 -8.06 -2.33 -20.14
N CYS A 5 -7.26 -2.83 -19.21
CA CYS A 5 -7.75 -3.44 -17.98
C CYS A 5 -8.41 -2.37 -17.11
N THR A 6 -9.56 -2.67 -16.49
CA THR A 6 -10.14 -1.79 -15.48
C THR A 6 -9.42 -1.94 -14.15
N PHE A 7 -9.51 -0.95 -13.28
CA PHE A 7 -8.84 -1.01 -11.97
C PHE A 7 -9.66 -0.36 -10.86
N GLY A 8 -9.37 -0.71 -9.60
CA GLY A 8 -9.94 -0.09 -8.41
C GLY A 8 -8.85 0.11 -7.36
N ILE A 9 -9.05 1.05 -6.44
CA ILE A 9 -8.09 1.44 -5.41
C ILE A 9 -8.78 1.41 -4.04
N GLU A 10 -8.09 0.89 -3.03
CA GLU A 10 -8.50 0.99 -1.62
C GLU A 10 -7.47 1.85 -0.89
N GLU A 11 -7.93 2.92 -0.24
CA GLU A 11 -7.10 3.78 0.62
C GLU A 11 -7.52 3.66 2.07
N GLU A 12 -6.56 3.33 2.94
CA GLU A 12 -6.77 3.25 4.39
C GLU A 12 -6.33 4.54 5.08
N TYR A 13 -7.14 5.00 6.04
CA TYR A 13 -6.92 6.24 6.77
C TYR A 13 -7.01 6.04 8.27
N LEU A 14 -6.09 6.67 8.98
CA LEU A 14 -6.15 6.81 10.43
C LEU A 14 -6.86 8.12 10.81
N LEU A 15 -7.68 8.09 11.86
CA LEU A 15 -8.44 9.24 12.35
C LEU A 15 -7.73 9.88 13.55
N LEU A 16 -7.37 11.16 13.42
CA LEU A 16 -6.68 11.92 14.47
C LEU A 16 -7.46 13.14 14.93
N ASP A 17 -7.16 13.59 16.14
CA ASP A 17 -7.58 14.90 16.65
C ASP A 17 -6.72 16.00 16.02
N LEU A 18 -7.34 16.96 15.34
CA LEU A 18 -6.63 18.02 14.59
C LEU A 18 -5.84 18.95 15.51
N ALA A 19 -6.33 19.21 16.72
CA ALA A 19 -5.68 20.14 17.65
C ALA A 19 -4.35 19.57 18.19
N SER A 20 -4.34 18.29 18.56
CA SER A 20 -3.18 17.64 19.18
C SER A 20 -2.33 16.83 18.20
N GLY A 21 -2.88 16.47 17.04
CA GLY A 21 -2.29 15.53 16.09
C GLY A 21 -2.23 14.09 16.63
N ARG A 22 -3.00 13.77 17.67
CA ARG A 22 -3.00 12.43 18.28
C ARG A 22 -4.07 11.57 17.65
N LEU A 23 -3.75 10.30 17.42
CA LEU A 23 -4.72 9.32 16.97
C LEU A 23 -5.86 9.15 17.98
N LEU A 24 -7.09 9.13 17.47
CA LEU A 24 -8.28 8.86 18.28
C LEU A 24 -8.33 7.38 18.66
N THR A 25 -8.40 7.06 19.95
CA THR A 25 -8.52 5.66 20.39
C THR A 25 -9.92 5.08 20.15
N SER A 26 -10.95 5.91 20.32
CA SER A 26 -12.35 5.54 20.12
C SER A 26 -13.08 6.75 19.54
N PRO A 27 -13.13 6.87 18.19
CA PRO A 27 -13.90 7.92 17.54
C PRO A 27 -15.37 7.92 18.02
N SER A 28 -15.98 9.11 18.07
CA SER A 28 -17.38 9.23 18.47
C SER A 28 -18.31 8.56 17.45
N GLN A 29 -19.53 8.20 17.87
CA GLN A 29 -20.54 7.68 16.93
C GLN A 29 -20.85 8.69 15.81
N ARG A 30 -20.79 10.00 16.12
CA ARG A 30 -20.97 11.08 15.14
C ARG A 30 -19.88 11.08 14.07
N VAL A 31 -18.61 10.94 14.47
CA VAL A 31 -17.48 10.79 13.53
C VAL A 31 -17.66 9.55 12.65
N ALA A 32 -17.96 8.40 13.27
CA ALA A 32 -18.18 7.16 12.51
C ALA A 32 -19.36 7.25 11.54
N ARG A 33 -20.44 7.96 11.92
CA ARG A 33 -21.60 8.21 11.06
C ARG A 33 -21.24 9.11 9.88
N ARG A 34 -20.54 10.21 10.12
CA ARG A 34 -20.07 11.12 9.06
C ARG A 34 -19.18 10.41 8.04
N CYS A 35 -18.24 9.56 8.48
CA CYS A 35 -17.44 8.78 7.54
C CYS A 35 -18.30 7.94 6.59
N ARG A 36 -19.32 7.24 7.13
CA ARG A 36 -20.26 6.43 6.33
C ARG A 36 -21.15 7.29 5.43
N GLU A 37 -21.66 8.40 5.93
CA GLU A 37 -22.54 9.30 5.15
C GLU A 37 -21.79 9.94 3.98
N VAL A 38 -20.53 10.34 4.17
CA VAL A 38 -19.75 11.00 3.13
C VAL A 38 -19.19 10.01 2.12
N ALA A 39 -18.58 8.90 2.58
CA ALA A 39 -18.02 7.89 1.67
C ALA A 39 -19.10 6.98 1.06
N GLY A 40 -20.30 6.93 1.64
CA GLY A 40 -21.44 6.19 1.09
C GLY A 40 -21.16 4.70 0.93
N GLU A 41 -21.43 4.18 -0.27
CA GLU A 41 -21.21 2.77 -0.62
C GLU A 41 -19.71 2.39 -0.68
N TYR A 42 -18.82 3.37 -0.78
CA TYR A 42 -17.37 3.18 -0.84
C TYR A 42 -16.73 3.09 0.54
N PHE A 43 -17.51 3.29 1.62
CA PHE A 43 -17.01 3.14 2.98
C PHE A 43 -16.80 1.67 3.33
N ALA A 44 -15.59 1.34 3.78
CA ALA A 44 -15.30 0.06 4.42
C ALA A 44 -14.78 0.27 5.84
N GLU A 45 -15.10 -0.70 6.70
CA GLU A 45 -14.55 -0.76 8.04
C GLU A 45 -13.18 -1.43 8.00
N GLU A 46 -12.21 -0.86 8.71
CA GLU A 46 -10.91 -1.49 8.92
C GLU A 46 -10.75 -1.98 10.38
N MET A 47 -9.68 -2.73 10.65
CA MET A 47 -9.38 -3.48 11.87
C MET A 47 -9.54 -2.69 13.17
N PHE A 48 -9.18 -1.41 13.17
CA PHE A 48 -9.30 -0.54 14.34
C PHE A 48 -10.45 0.46 14.22
N ARG A 49 -11.04 0.82 15.37
CA ARG A 49 -12.11 1.83 15.41
C ARG A 49 -11.67 3.19 14.88
N SER A 50 -10.38 3.50 15.04
CA SER A 50 -9.69 4.70 14.61
C SER A 50 -9.29 4.69 13.13
N GLN A 51 -9.70 3.67 12.38
CA GLN A 51 -9.26 3.44 11.01
C GLN A 51 -10.46 3.23 10.09
N ILE A 52 -10.41 3.82 8.90
CA ILE A 52 -11.44 3.66 7.87
C ILE A 52 -10.76 3.31 6.55
N GLU A 53 -11.50 2.67 5.66
CA GLU A 53 -11.07 2.42 4.29
C GLU A 53 -12.08 3.06 3.32
N VAL A 54 -11.55 3.60 2.22
CA VAL A 54 -12.35 4.02 1.06
C VAL A 54 -12.00 3.10 -0.10
N ALA A 55 -12.94 2.21 -0.44
CA ALA A 55 -12.84 1.28 -1.56
C ALA A 55 -13.54 1.88 -2.79
N SER A 56 -12.78 2.23 -3.82
CA SER A 56 -13.27 2.97 -4.97
C SER A 56 -14.26 2.18 -5.84
N PRO A 57 -15.01 2.85 -6.75
CA PRO A 57 -15.61 2.17 -7.89
C PRO A 57 -14.53 1.63 -8.84
N VAL A 58 -14.97 0.95 -9.89
CA VAL A 58 -14.10 0.45 -10.97
C VAL A 58 -13.87 1.55 -12.01
N PHE A 59 -12.61 1.88 -12.28
CA PHE A 59 -12.19 2.92 -13.20
C PHE A 59 -11.66 2.37 -14.53
N GLY A 60 -11.84 3.16 -15.59
CA GLY A 60 -11.26 2.92 -16.91
C GLY A 60 -9.96 3.68 -17.17
N ASN A 61 -9.70 4.77 -16.44
CA ASN A 61 -8.53 5.66 -16.63
C ASN A 61 -8.20 6.42 -15.33
N LEU A 62 -7.00 7.01 -15.25
CA LEU A 62 -6.57 7.77 -14.08
C LEU A 62 -7.35 9.08 -13.86
N HIS A 63 -7.96 9.66 -14.90
CA HIS A 63 -8.74 10.88 -14.75
C HIS A 63 -9.98 10.65 -13.87
N GLU A 64 -10.69 9.53 -14.08
CA GLU A 64 -11.80 9.10 -13.23
C GLU A 64 -11.35 8.85 -11.78
N ALA A 65 -10.25 8.10 -11.60
CA ALA A 65 -9.70 7.80 -10.28
C ALA A 65 -9.30 9.07 -9.53
N ARG A 66 -8.61 9.99 -10.21
CA ARG A 66 -8.19 11.29 -9.63
C ARG A 66 -9.39 12.10 -9.19
N GLY A 67 -10.42 12.23 -10.05
CA GLY A 67 -11.63 12.97 -9.72
C GLY A 67 -12.35 12.40 -8.50
N PHE A 68 -12.49 11.06 -8.45
CA PHE A 68 -13.12 10.37 -7.33
C PHE A 68 -12.39 10.63 -6.00
N PHE A 69 -11.09 10.35 -5.94
CA PHE A 69 -10.34 10.48 -4.69
C PHE A 69 -10.13 11.94 -4.28
N GLN A 70 -9.99 12.87 -5.23
CA GLN A 70 -9.97 14.29 -4.91
C GLN A 70 -11.28 14.72 -4.23
N ASP A 71 -12.44 14.38 -4.79
CA ASP A 71 -13.75 14.68 -4.19
C ASP A 71 -13.91 14.03 -2.80
N HIS A 72 -13.64 12.72 -2.70
CA HIS A 72 -13.86 11.97 -1.46
C HIS A 72 -12.93 12.42 -0.34
N ARG A 73 -11.63 12.64 -0.62
CA ARG A 73 -10.69 13.18 0.36
C ARG A 73 -11.13 14.57 0.83
N GLN A 74 -11.50 15.46 -0.08
CA GLN A 74 -11.96 16.82 0.26
C GLN A 74 -13.22 16.80 1.14
N ARG A 75 -14.25 16.04 0.74
CA ARG A 75 -15.51 15.96 1.47
C ARG A 75 -15.34 15.31 2.84
N LEU A 76 -14.57 14.22 2.93
CA LEU A 76 -14.29 13.56 4.21
C LEU A 76 -13.52 14.50 5.13
N SER A 77 -12.44 15.13 4.64
CA SER A 77 -11.65 16.06 5.45
C SER A 77 -12.47 17.26 5.91
N ALA A 78 -13.28 17.88 5.03
CA ALA A 78 -14.13 19.01 5.40
C ALA A 78 -15.18 18.61 6.45
N SER A 79 -15.90 17.50 6.22
CA SER A 79 -16.93 17.05 7.15
C SER A 79 -16.37 16.60 8.50
N LEU A 80 -15.17 16.00 8.54
CA LEU A 80 -14.56 15.56 9.78
C LEU A 80 -13.93 16.71 10.57
N ALA A 81 -13.45 17.75 9.88
CA ALA A 81 -12.92 18.94 10.52
C ALA A 81 -13.97 19.67 11.38
N GLU A 82 -15.26 19.59 11.02
CA GLU A 82 -16.37 20.09 11.85
C GLU A 82 -16.46 19.40 13.22
N GLU A 83 -15.91 18.19 13.35
CA GLU A 83 -15.82 17.44 14.62
C GLU A 83 -14.41 17.52 15.24
N GLY A 84 -13.52 18.36 14.70
CA GLY A 84 -12.12 18.46 15.12
C GLY A 84 -11.27 17.25 14.70
N VAL A 85 -11.71 16.45 13.72
CA VAL A 85 -11.05 15.22 13.29
C VAL A 85 -10.37 15.37 11.92
N GLY A 86 -9.18 14.82 11.78
CA GLY A 86 -8.40 14.81 10.55
C GLY A 86 -8.15 13.40 10.02
N LEU A 87 -7.90 13.32 8.71
CA LEU A 87 -7.46 12.10 8.04
C LEU A 87 -5.93 12.04 7.98
N TYR A 88 -5.37 10.88 8.31
CA TYR A 88 -3.95 10.59 8.22
C TYR A 88 -3.71 9.41 7.27
N CYS A 89 -3.15 9.71 6.09
CA CYS A 89 -2.98 8.76 4.98
C CYS A 89 -1.50 8.37 4.77
N ALA A 90 -0.79 8.01 5.84
CA ALA A 90 0.52 7.36 5.77
C ALA A 90 0.48 6.01 6.48
N ALA A 91 1.43 5.14 6.15
CA ALA A 91 1.41 3.75 6.54
C ALA A 91 1.56 3.52 8.05
N SER A 92 2.24 4.41 8.78
CA SER A 92 2.25 4.41 10.25
C SER A 92 2.17 5.82 10.80
N HIS A 93 1.46 5.98 11.92
CA HIS A 93 1.47 7.22 12.66
C HIS A 93 2.72 7.29 13.56
N PRO A 94 3.45 8.42 13.62
CA PRO A 94 4.80 8.46 14.20
C PRO A 94 4.88 8.08 15.68
N ASN A 95 3.85 8.41 16.47
CA ASN A 95 3.80 8.17 17.91
C ASN A 95 2.42 7.67 18.40
N ALA A 96 1.69 6.92 17.57
CA ALA A 96 0.38 6.41 17.98
C ALA A 96 0.48 5.51 19.23
N PRO A 97 -0.44 5.66 20.21
CA PRO A 97 -0.48 4.80 21.38
C PRO A 97 -1.15 3.47 21.02
N TRP A 98 -0.47 2.63 20.23
CA TRP A 98 -1.02 1.41 19.64
C TRP A 98 -1.60 0.45 20.68
N GLN A 99 -1.01 0.34 21.88
CA GLN A 99 -1.55 -0.53 22.95
C GLN A 99 -2.94 -0.12 23.44
N ARG A 100 -3.32 1.15 23.23
CA ARG A 100 -4.62 1.67 23.67
C ARG A 100 -5.69 1.51 22.60
N GLN A 101 -5.31 1.23 21.34
CA GLN A 101 -6.25 1.17 20.22
C GLN A 101 -7.27 0.05 20.38
N GLN A 102 -8.49 0.35 19.97
CA GLN A 102 -9.61 -0.58 20.13
C GLN A 102 -9.88 -1.31 18.82
N PRO A 103 -9.95 -2.66 18.84
CA PRO A 103 -10.41 -3.41 17.68
C PRO A 103 -11.86 -3.07 17.38
N ARG A 104 -12.25 -3.24 16.11
CA ARG A 104 -13.67 -3.26 15.77
C ARG A 104 -14.34 -4.49 16.35
N ALA A 105 -15.62 -4.33 16.69
CA ALA A 105 -16.40 -5.36 17.37
C ALA A 105 -17.07 -6.36 16.39
N THR A 106 -16.85 -6.21 15.08
CA THR A 106 -17.36 -7.17 14.10
C THR A 106 -16.74 -8.55 14.34
N ALA A 107 -17.49 -9.61 14.02
CA ALA A 107 -17.06 -10.98 14.29
C ALA A 107 -15.71 -11.30 13.62
N HIS A 108 -15.53 -10.86 12.37
CA HIS A 108 -14.29 -11.06 11.62
C HIS A 108 -13.06 -10.49 12.35
N TYR A 109 -13.10 -9.21 12.75
CA TYR A 109 -11.96 -8.60 13.42
C TYR A 109 -11.74 -9.14 14.83
N ARG A 110 -12.81 -9.47 15.59
CA ARG A 110 -12.64 -10.12 16.91
C ARG A 110 -11.86 -11.43 16.79
N GLN A 111 -12.26 -12.28 15.86
CA GLN A 111 -11.58 -13.55 15.60
C GLN A 111 -10.10 -13.33 15.27
N LEU A 112 -9.79 -12.36 14.41
CA LEU A 112 -8.43 -12.03 14.02
C LEU A 112 -7.57 -11.53 15.21
N PHE A 113 -8.12 -10.74 16.12
CA PHE A 113 -7.39 -10.36 17.35
C PHE A 113 -7.20 -11.53 18.31
N ASP A 114 -8.16 -12.45 18.38
CA ASP A 114 -8.07 -13.64 19.22
C ASP A 114 -7.06 -14.65 18.66
N ASP A 115 -6.96 -14.78 17.33
CA ASP A 115 -6.03 -15.71 16.70
C ASP A 115 -4.58 -15.21 16.72
N TYR A 116 -4.35 -13.91 16.46
CA TYR A 116 -3.00 -13.37 16.24
C TYR A 116 -2.49 -12.47 17.39
N GLN A 117 -3.32 -12.17 18.38
CA GLN A 117 -2.93 -11.56 19.64
C GLN A 117 -2.10 -10.29 19.45
N GLN A 118 -0.84 -10.27 19.92
CA GLN A 118 0.02 -9.09 19.84
C GLN A 118 0.36 -8.68 18.40
N VAL A 119 0.39 -9.64 17.46
CA VAL A 119 0.61 -9.35 16.04
C VAL A 119 -0.53 -8.47 15.51
N ALA A 120 -1.79 -8.81 15.84
CA ALA A 120 -2.95 -7.98 15.50
C ALA A 120 -2.92 -6.61 16.20
N ARG A 121 -2.65 -6.59 17.51
CA ARG A 121 -2.69 -5.36 18.34
C ARG A 121 -1.72 -4.27 17.89
N ARG A 122 -0.54 -4.63 17.37
CA ARG A 122 0.43 -3.66 16.86
C ARG A 122 0.20 -3.25 15.41
N SER A 123 -0.67 -3.92 14.67
CA SER A 123 -0.83 -3.75 13.22
C SER A 123 -1.71 -2.55 12.84
N LEU A 124 -1.54 -1.44 13.56
CA LEU A 124 -2.20 -0.17 13.31
C LEU A 124 -1.53 0.54 12.12
N LEU A 125 -1.84 0.05 10.92
CA LEU A 125 -1.11 0.35 9.69
C LEU A 125 -2.07 0.64 8.56
N ASN A 126 -1.73 1.60 7.71
CA ASN A 126 -2.47 1.89 6.49
C ASN A 126 -1.76 1.36 5.24
N GLY A 127 -2.48 0.67 4.37
CA GLY A 127 -2.06 0.28 3.03
C GLY A 127 -2.64 1.15 1.91
N LEU A 128 -2.07 0.96 0.72
CA LEU A 128 -2.70 1.25 -0.56
C LEU A 128 -2.88 -0.07 -1.28
N HIS A 129 -4.11 -0.43 -1.62
CA HIS A 129 -4.38 -1.63 -2.44
C HIS A 129 -4.87 -1.23 -3.82
N VAL A 130 -4.44 -1.97 -4.84
CA VAL A 130 -4.85 -1.74 -6.23
C VAL A 130 -5.29 -3.04 -6.85
N HIS A 131 -6.55 -3.08 -7.28
CA HIS A 131 -7.13 -4.18 -8.04
C HIS A 131 -7.01 -3.88 -9.53
N VAL A 132 -6.52 -4.82 -10.33
CA VAL A 132 -6.55 -4.72 -11.80
C VAL A 132 -7.31 -5.92 -12.35
N GLY A 133 -8.40 -5.65 -13.08
CA GLY A 133 -9.23 -6.65 -13.74
C GLY A 133 -8.47 -7.35 -14.85
N VAL A 134 -8.61 -8.67 -14.94
CA VAL A 134 -7.94 -9.48 -15.97
C VAL A 134 -8.99 -10.15 -16.87
N PRO A 135 -8.67 -10.41 -18.15
CA PRO A 135 -9.62 -11.05 -19.05
C PRO A 135 -9.92 -12.50 -18.63
N PRO A 136 -11.09 -13.06 -19.02
CA PRO A 136 -11.38 -14.47 -18.84
C PRO A 136 -10.28 -15.36 -19.42
N GLY A 137 -9.93 -16.44 -18.71
CA GLY A 137 -8.87 -17.36 -19.12
C GLY A 137 -7.45 -16.91 -18.78
N CYS A 138 -7.25 -15.70 -18.23
CA CYS A 138 -5.95 -15.29 -17.70
C CYS A 138 -5.60 -16.12 -16.45
N ASP A 139 -4.48 -16.83 -16.49
CA ASP A 139 -3.91 -17.46 -15.30
C ASP A 139 -3.30 -16.36 -14.41
N ARG A 140 -4.03 -16.00 -13.36
CA ARG A 140 -3.63 -14.96 -12.40
C ARG A 140 -2.37 -15.31 -11.62
N MET A 141 -2.07 -16.59 -11.42
CA MET A 141 -0.87 -16.99 -10.70
C MET A 141 0.37 -16.85 -11.60
N GLN A 142 0.28 -17.25 -12.86
CA GLN A 142 1.35 -16.98 -13.84
C GLN A 142 1.58 -15.48 -14.04
N LEU A 143 0.50 -14.68 -14.11
CA LEU A 143 0.59 -13.23 -14.15
C LEU A 143 1.34 -12.69 -12.92
N ILE A 144 0.98 -13.15 -11.71
CA ILE A 144 1.70 -12.77 -10.49
C ILE A 144 3.18 -13.10 -10.60
N ASN A 145 3.55 -14.31 -11.04
CA ASN A 145 4.94 -14.72 -11.18
C ASN A 145 5.75 -13.78 -12.11
N ASN A 146 5.13 -13.22 -13.14
CA ASN A 146 5.74 -12.20 -14.00
C ASN A 146 5.95 -10.84 -13.32
N LEU A 147 5.18 -10.53 -12.27
CA LEU A 147 5.15 -9.24 -11.60
C LEU A 147 5.98 -9.22 -10.30
N VAL A 148 6.18 -10.37 -9.65
CA VAL A 148 6.79 -10.49 -8.31
C VAL A 148 8.11 -9.72 -8.18
N TYR A 149 8.99 -9.81 -9.18
CA TYR A 149 10.29 -9.13 -9.18
C TYR A 149 10.19 -7.61 -9.07
N TRP A 150 9.13 -7.01 -9.64
CA TRP A 150 8.95 -5.57 -9.72
C TRP A 150 8.22 -4.96 -8.52
N LEU A 151 7.61 -5.80 -7.66
CA LEU A 151 6.88 -5.32 -6.49
C LEU A 151 7.73 -4.46 -5.54
N PRO A 152 9.01 -4.80 -5.23
CA PRO A 152 9.81 -3.97 -4.34
C PRO A 152 10.04 -2.56 -4.87
N LEU A 153 10.05 -2.34 -6.18
CA LEU A 153 10.14 -0.98 -6.75
C LEU A 153 8.88 -0.16 -6.45
N LEU A 154 7.69 -0.77 -6.53
CA LEU A 154 6.44 -0.11 -6.12
C LEU A 154 6.44 0.19 -4.61
N LEU A 155 7.02 -0.70 -3.80
CA LEU A 155 7.23 -0.42 -2.38
C LEU A 155 8.13 0.79 -2.16
N VAL A 156 9.29 0.87 -2.83
CA VAL A 156 10.22 2.01 -2.75
C VAL A 156 9.49 3.32 -2.98
N LEU A 157 8.70 3.39 -4.06
CA LEU A 157 7.93 4.59 -4.43
C LEU A 157 6.88 4.97 -3.38
N SER A 158 6.30 3.99 -2.68
CA SER A 158 5.22 4.21 -1.71
C SER A 158 5.67 4.52 -0.27
N THR A 159 6.95 4.29 0.08
CA THR A 159 7.39 4.28 1.49
C THR A 159 6.92 5.50 2.29
N SER A 160 6.25 5.26 3.42
CA SER A 160 5.64 6.31 4.25
C SER A 160 5.57 5.99 5.74
N SER A 161 6.35 5.02 6.22
CA SER A 161 6.34 4.58 7.63
C SER A 161 7.73 4.52 8.30
N PRO A 162 8.51 5.63 8.35
CA PRO A 162 9.84 5.63 8.96
C PRO A 162 9.86 5.76 10.48
N LEU A 163 8.70 6.03 11.08
CA LEU A 163 8.55 6.33 12.51
C LEU A 163 7.54 5.38 13.16
N TRP A 164 7.86 4.96 14.39
CA TRP A 164 7.00 4.15 15.23
C TRP A 164 7.27 4.44 16.71
N ALA A 165 6.21 4.51 17.51
CA ALA A 165 6.31 4.76 18.96
C ALA A 165 7.18 5.98 19.34
N GLY A 166 7.19 7.02 18.51
CA GLY A 166 7.93 8.27 18.72
C GLY A 166 9.40 8.23 18.33
N GLN A 167 9.84 7.17 17.64
CA GLN A 167 11.25 6.95 17.29
C GLN A 167 11.43 6.62 15.81
N ARG A 168 12.63 6.89 15.31
CA ARG A 168 13.10 6.40 14.00
C ARG A 168 13.29 4.90 14.08
N THR A 169 12.62 4.17 13.21
CA THR A 169 12.69 2.69 13.18
C THR A 169 13.96 2.19 12.50
N GLY A 170 14.59 3.06 11.70
CA GLY A 170 15.64 2.70 10.77
C GLY A 170 15.12 2.14 9.45
N TYR A 171 13.81 1.97 9.27
CA TYR A 171 13.20 1.53 8.01
C TYR A 171 12.54 2.70 7.30
N MET A 172 12.34 2.60 5.98
CA MET A 172 11.54 3.53 5.18
C MET A 172 10.08 3.07 5.08
N SER A 173 9.87 1.74 5.08
CA SER A 173 8.56 1.13 5.31
C SER A 173 8.62 0.19 6.52
N TYR A 174 8.28 0.70 7.70
CA TYR A 174 8.13 -0.12 8.90
C TYR A 174 6.82 -0.91 8.91
N ARG A 175 5.80 -0.47 8.14
CA ARG A 175 4.59 -1.28 7.89
C ARG A 175 4.96 -2.67 7.41
N ARG A 176 5.84 -2.77 6.41
CA ARG A 176 6.21 -4.07 5.84
C ARG A 176 7.06 -4.94 6.77
N VAL A 177 7.76 -4.35 7.76
CA VAL A 177 8.41 -5.08 8.85
C VAL A 177 7.36 -5.75 9.73
N MET A 178 6.38 -4.99 10.22
CA MET A 178 5.30 -5.55 11.07
C MET A 178 4.41 -6.53 10.33
N CYS A 179 4.16 -6.28 9.04
CA CYS A 179 3.48 -7.23 8.16
C CYS A 179 4.19 -8.59 8.11
N GLY A 180 5.53 -8.62 8.19
CA GLY A 180 6.30 -9.87 8.15
C GLY A 180 6.08 -10.80 9.35
N GLU A 181 5.43 -10.33 10.41
CA GLU A 181 5.11 -11.14 11.58
C GLU A 181 3.73 -11.82 11.49
N TRP A 182 2.96 -11.50 10.45
CA TRP A 182 1.72 -12.21 10.14
C TRP A 182 2.01 -13.48 9.35
N PRO A 183 1.33 -14.60 9.67
CA PRO A 183 1.44 -15.79 8.85
C PRO A 183 0.90 -15.50 7.45
N HIS A 184 1.59 -16.02 6.44
CA HIS A 184 1.21 -15.88 5.02
C HIS A 184 1.13 -14.42 4.53
N MET A 185 1.78 -13.47 5.21
CA MET A 185 1.91 -12.09 4.76
C MET A 185 3.34 -11.82 4.26
N GLY A 186 3.47 -11.32 3.03
CA GLY A 186 4.78 -11.18 2.38
C GLY A 186 4.74 -11.45 0.89
N LEU A 187 5.88 -11.77 0.28
CA LEU A 187 5.91 -12.17 -1.13
C LEU A 187 5.12 -13.48 -1.32
N PRO A 188 4.39 -13.65 -2.44
CA PRO A 188 3.61 -14.86 -2.69
C PRO A 188 4.51 -16.09 -2.85
N GLU A 189 3.94 -17.27 -2.61
CA GLU A 189 4.63 -18.52 -2.92
C GLU A 189 4.80 -18.68 -4.45
N PRO A 190 5.93 -19.24 -4.92
CA PRO A 190 6.22 -19.45 -6.34
C PRO A 190 5.44 -20.66 -6.87
N LEU A 191 4.13 -20.49 -6.98
CA LEU A 191 3.22 -21.50 -7.48
C LEU A 191 3.15 -21.38 -9.00
N LEU A 192 3.31 -22.49 -9.71
CA LEU A 192 3.46 -22.51 -11.17
C LEU A 192 2.30 -21.84 -11.90
N ASP A 193 1.08 -22.16 -11.49
CA ASP A 193 -0.15 -21.86 -12.20
C ASP A 193 -1.35 -21.81 -11.24
N TRP A 194 -2.53 -21.52 -11.79
CA TRP A 194 -3.79 -21.48 -11.05
C TRP A 194 -4.09 -22.81 -10.33
N GLY A 195 -3.80 -23.94 -10.97
CA GLY A 195 -4.03 -25.26 -10.38
C GLY A 195 -3.14 -25.51 -9.15
N ALA A 196 -1.89 -25.08 -9.18
CA ALA A 196 -0.99 -25.12 -8.03
C ALA A 196 -1.48 -24.22 -6.88
N TYR A 197 -2.00 -23.03 -7.22
CA TYR A 197 -2.65 -22.14 -6.26
C TYR A 197 -3.85 -22.79 -5.57
N GLU A 198 -4.76 -23.40 -6.34
CA GLU A 198 -5.93 -24.09 -5.77
C GLU A 198 -5.54 -25.28 -4.90
N ARG A 199 -4.56 -26.10 -5.30
CA ARG A 199 -4.05 -27.21 -4.48
C ARG A 199 -3.43 -26.72 -3.17
N TYR A 200 -2.65 -25.64 -3.21
CA TYR A 200 -2.04 -25.04 -2.02
C TYR A 200 -3.10 -24.47 -1.07
N ARG A 201 -4.07 -23.72 -1.61
CA ARG A 201 -5.20 -23.19 -0.82
C ARG A 201 -6.02 -24.32 -0.20
N ALA A 202 -6.38 -25.34 -0.97
CA ALA A 202 -7.12 -26.51 -0.48
C ALA A 202 -6.37 -27.27 0.62
N LEU A 203 -5.03 -27.30 0.58
CA LEU A 203 -4.19 -27.84 1.65
C LEU A 203 -4.36 -27.06 2.95
N LEU A 204 -4.20 -25.75 2.91
CA LEU A 204 -4.29 -24.95 4.14
C LEU A 204 -5.71 -24.95 4.70
N GLN A 205 -6.72 -25.03 3.83
CA GLN A 205 -8.11 -25.12 4.27
C GLN A 205 -8.44 -26.46 4.92
N ARG A 206 -8.05 -27.59 4.32
CA ARG A 206 -8.34 -28.91 4.88
C ARG A 206 -7.62 -29.17 6.20
N THR A 207 -6.48 -28.52 6.45
CA THR A 207 -5.71 -28.64 7.70
C THR A 207 -6.09 -27.58 8.74
N GLY A 208 -7.03 -26.67 8.44
CA GLY A 208 -7.44 -25.59 9.34
C GLY A 208 -6.44 -24.43 9.46
N ALA A 209 -5.37 -24.41 8.66
CA ALA A 209 -4.40 -23.31 8.63
C ALA A 209 -4.94 -22.06 7.90
N LEU A 210 -5.98 -22.22 7.09
CA LEU A 210 -6.67 -21.12 6.42
C LEU A 210 -8.19 -21.33 6.55
N ALA A 211 -8.92 -20.28 6.95
CA ALA A 211 -10.38 -20.32 6.97
C ALA A 211 -10.96 -20.58 5.57
N LYS A 212 -12.19 -21.11 5.51
CA LYS A 212 -12.86 -21.44 4.23
C LYS A 212 -13.03 -20.20 3.33
N ASP A 213 -13.35 -19.07 3.94
CA ASP A 213 -13.48 -17.74 3.35
C ASP A 213 -12.21 -16.89 3.50
N GLY A 214 -11.18 -17.43 4.16
CA GLY A 214 -9.88 -16.80 4.32
C GLY A 214 -9.14 -16.59 3.01
N ASP A 215 -8.28 -15.58 3.01
CA ASP A 215 -7.45 -15.17 1.89
C ASP A 215 -5.99 -15.04 2.31
N PHE A 216 -5.08 -15.10 1.34
CA PHE A 216 -3.66 -14.86 1.61
C PHE A 216 -3.38 -13.37 1.74
N TRP A 217 -2.54 -12.98 2.69
CA TRP A 217 -2.09 -11.60 2.88
C TRP A 217 -0.82 -11.29 2.08
N TRP A 218 -0.69 -11.86 0.90
CA TRP A 218 0.46 -11.65 0.04
C TRP A 218 0.54 -10.20 -0.47
N ALA A 219 1.77 -9.78 -0.77
CA ALA A 219 2.15 -8.48 -1.34
C ALA A 219 1.51 -8.24 -2.71
N ILE A 220 1.16 -9.32 -3.42
CA ILE A 220 0.24 -9.37 -4.54
C ILE A 220 -0.53 -10.69 -4.46
N ARG A 221 -1.81 -10.71 -4.81
CA ARG A 221 -2.62 -11.94 -4.80
C ARG A 221 -3.67 -11.97 -5.90
N PRO A 222 -4.17 -13.16 -6.27
CA PRO A 222 -5.44 -13.24 -6.98
C PRO A 222 -6.57 -12.81 -6.03
N SER A 223 -7.44 -11.90 -6.45
CA SER A 223 -8.61 -11.57 -5.63
C SER A 223 -9.57 -12.76 -5.59
N ARG A 224 -10.04 -13.12 -4.39
CA ARG A 224 -11.07 -14.16 -4.24
C ARG A 224 -12.44 -13.71 -4.74
N ARG A 225 -12.77 -12.43 -4.52
CA ARG A 225 -14.10 -11.88 -4.80
C ARG A 225 -14.25 -11.37 -6.23
N TYR A 226 -13.16 -10.86 -6.80
CA TYR A 226 -13.18 -10.21 -8.11
C TYR A 226 -12.24 -10.93 -9.09
N PRO A 227 -12.50 -10.88 -10.41
CA PRO A 227 -11.60 -11.40 -11.43
C PRO A 227 -10.41 -10.44 -11.63
N THR A 228 -9.69 -10.15 -10.55
CA THR A 228 -8.57 -9.21 -10.51
C THR A 228 -7.32 -9.87 -9.95
N VAL A 229 -6.17 -9.27 -10.22
CA VAL A 229 -4.98 -9.35 -9.36
C VAL A 229 -4.95 -8.11 -8.47
N GLU A 230 -4.52 -8.28 -7.23
CA GLU A 230 -4.60 -7.26 -6.19
C GLU A 230 -3.20 -7.00 -5.61
N LEU A 231 -2.69 -5.79 -5.79
CA LEU A 231 -1.45 -5.30 -5.21
C LEU A 231 -1.71 -4.86 -3.75
N ARG A 232 -0.89 -5.34 -2.81
CA ARG A 232 -0.99 -5.00 -1.38
C ARG A 232 0.33 -4.61 -0.72
N ILE A 233 1.41 -4.55 -1.49
CA ILE A 233 2.75 -4.25 -0.98
C ILE A 233 2.91 -2.79 -0.57
N CYS A 234 2.17 -1.87 -1.19
CA CYS A 234 2.38 -0.45 -1.02
C CYS A 234 1.98 0.03 0.38
N ASP A 235 2.79 0.95 0.90
CA ASP A 235 2.41 1.83 2.00
C ASP A 235 1.32 2.80 1.52
N ALA A 236 0.45 3.28 2.43
CA ALA A 236 -0.48 4.35 2.10
C ALA A 236 0.26 5.65 1.72
N CYS A 237 -0.27 6.39 0.75
CA CYS A 237 0.36 7.58 0.20
C CYS A 237 -0.38 8.86 0.61
N PRO A 238 0.28 9.79 1.32
CA PRO A 238 -0.36 11.06 1.68
C PRO A 238 -0.73 11.87 0.43
N ALA A 239 0.20 12.04 -0.51
CA ALA A 239 -0.08 12.75 -1.76
C ALA A 239 -0.92 11.86 -2.70
N LEU A 240 -2.01 12.40 -3.25
CA LEU A 240 -2.88 11.67 -4.16
C LEU A 240 -2.15 11.24 -5.45
N GLU A 241 -1.32 12.12 -6.02
CA GLU A 241 -0.56 11.81 -7.24
C GLU A 241 0.42 10.64 -7.04
N ASP A 242 0.97 10.46 -5.84
CA ASP A 242 1.81 9.29 -5.51
C ASP A 242 1.00 7.99 -5.56
N ALA A 243 -0.24 7.99 -5.02
CA ALA A 243 -1.15 6.84 -5.09
C ALA A 243 -1.57 6.51 -6.53
N LEU A 244 -1.94 7.53 -7.31
CA LEU A 244 -2.34 7.39 -8.72
C LEU A 244 -1.18 6.85 -9.58
N CYS A 245 0.04 7.33 -9.35
CA CYS A 245 1.24 6.82 -10.00
C CYS A 245 1.44 5.31 -9.74
N LEU A 246 1.29 4.86 -8.50
CA LEU A 246 1.41 3.44 -8.14
C LEU A 246 0.33 2.59 -8.81
N ALA A 247 -0.92 3.05 -8.79
CA ALA A 247 -2.03 2.36 -9.42
C ALA A 247 -1.85 2.24 -10.95
N ALA A 248 -1.40 3.32 -11.59
CA ALA A 248 -1.12 3.37 -13.01
C ALA A 248 0.03 2.46 -13.43
N LEU A 249 1.16 2.50 -12.71
CA LEU A 249 2.29 1.62 -12.96
C LEU A 249 1.87 0.15 -12.81
N PHE A 250 1.16 -0.19 -11.74
CA PHE A 250 0.71 -1.57 -11.54
C PHE A 250 -0.23 -2.04 -12.65
N ARG A 251 -1.20 -1.21 -13.02
CA ARG A 251 -2.11 -1.48 -14.14
C ARG A 251 -1.36 -1.69 -15.45
N HIS A 252 -0.42 -0.80 -15.78
CA HIS A 252 0.41 -0.91 -16.99
C HIS A 252 1.18 -2.23 -17.01
N LEU A 253 1.79 -2.62 -15.89
CA LEU A 253 2.51 -3.89 -15.80
C LEU A 253 1.60 -5.10 -16.00
N VAL A 254 0.38 -5.06 -15.46
CA VAL A 254 -0.61 -6.11 -15.71
C VAL A 254 -1.01 -6.16 -17.18
N GLU A 255 -1.34 -5.02 -17.78
CA GLU A 255 -1.74 -4.90 -19.20
C GLU A 255 -0.64 -5.43 -20.13
N GLN A 256 0.62 -5.05 -19.91
CA GLN A 256 1.74 -5.51 -20.74
C GLN A 256 1.97 -7.03 -20.63
N ASN A 257 1.82 -7.62 -19.44
CA ASN A 257 1.99 -9.06 -19.27
C ASN A 257 0.82 -9.87 -19.83
N VAL A 258 -0.40 -9.33 -19.74
CA VAL A 258 -1.60 -9.93 -20.36
C VAL A 258 -1.50 -9.87 -21.89
N ALA A 259 -1.18 -8.71 -22.46
CA ALA A 259 -1.14 -8.50 -23.91
C ALA A 259 -0.06 -9.32 -24.62
N ARG A 260 1.10 -9.51 -23.98
CA ARG A 260 2.23 -10.27 -24.55
C ARG A 260 2.07 -11.78 -24.41
N HIS A 261 1.00 -12.27 -23.74
CA HIS A 261 0.83 -13.67 -23.34
C HIS A 261 2.13 -14.28 -22.81
N ARG A 262 2.85 -13.50 -22.00
CA ARG A 262 4.21 -13.84 -21.63
C ARG A 262 4.18 -15.07 -20.75
N ALA A 263 4.71 -16.18 -21.26
CA ALA A 263 4.98 -17.33 -20.43
C ALA A 263 5.75 -16.84 -19.21
N ALA A 264 5.26 -17.18 -18.01
CA ALA A 264 5.96 -16.82 -16.79
C ALA A 264 7.42 -17.27 -16.93
N PRO A 265 8.42 -16.44 -16.55
CA PRO A 265 9.79 -16.92 -16.52
C PRO A 265 9.79 -18.22 -15.73
N ALA A 266 10.57 -19.20 -16.19
CA ALA A 266 10.77 -20.42 -15.42
C ALA A 266 11.05 -20.01 -13.98
N LEU A 267 10.24 -20.50 -13.03
CA LEU A 267 10.31 -20.13 -11.61
C LEU A 267 11.74 -20.39 -11.13
N SER A 268 12.60 -19.39 -11.21
CA SER A 268 14.01 -19.54 -10.89
C SER A 268 14.19 -19.21 -9.42
N ARG A 269 14.94 -20.08 -8.73
CA ARG A 269 15.25 -19.88 -7.32
C ARG A 269 16.02 -18.56 -7.14
N GLU A 270 16.83 -18.23 -8.13
CA GLU A 270 17.63 -17.04 -8.24
C GLU A 270 16.76 -15.77 -8.28
N LEU A 271 15.71 -15.74 -9.12
CA LEU A 271 14.80 -14.59 -9.16
C LEU A 271 14.06 -14.40 -7.83
N ARG A 272 13.74 -15.50 -7.13
CA ARG A 272 13.17 -15.43 -5.78
C ARG A 272 14.16 -14.84 -4.76
N TRP A 273 15.42 -15.28 -4.77
CA TRP A 273 16.47 -14.72 -3.91
C TRP A 273 16.65 -13.23 -4.14
N ILE A 274 16.75 -12.84 -5.42
CA ILE A 274 16.88 -11.44 -5.82
C ILE A 274 15.68 -10.62 -5.35
N THR A 275 14.46 -11.11 -5.56
CA THR A 275 13.26 -10.38 -5.14
C THR A 275 13.20 -10.23 -3.62
N GLN A 276 13.56 -11.28 -2.87
CA GLN A 276 13.58 -11.23 -1.41
C GLN A 276 14.60 -10.22 -0.88
N GLU A 277 15.79 -10.17 -1.50
CA GLU A 277 16.84 -9.20 -1.17
C GLU A 277 16.38 -7.77 -1.52
N ASN A 278 15.88 -7.54 -2.72
CA ASN A 278 15.36 -6.24 -3.14
C ASN A 278 14.17 -5.79 -2.29
N TYR A 279 13.31 -6.72 -1.83
CA TYR A 279 12.21 -6.43 -0.90
C TYR A 279 12.74 -5.94 0.44
N TRP A 280 13.74 -6.61 1.03
CA TRP A 280 14.37 -6.13 2.26
C TRP A 280 15.03 -4.75 2.08
N ARG A 281 15.80 -4.57 1.00
CA ARG A 281 16.45 -3.28 0.68
C ARG A 281 15.45 -2.15 0.48
N ALA A 282 14.34 -2.42 -0.20
CA ALA A 282 13.25 -1.47 -0.39
C ALA A 282 12.64 -1.03 0.95
N MET A 283 12.32 -1.99 1.83
CA MET A 283 11.79 -1.68 3.17
C MET A 283 12.77 -0.87 4.02
N ARG A 284 14.06 -1.24 4.01
CA ARG A 284 15.07 -0.72 4.92
C ARG A 284 15.67 0.62 4.47
N HIS A 285 15.96 0.76 3.19
CA HIS A 285 16.73 1.88 2.63
C HIS A 285 15.93 2.72 1.63
N GLY A 286 14.74 2.27 1.21
CA GLY A 286 13.90 2.98 0.26
C GLY A 286 14.67 3.31 -1.03
N ARG A 287 14.54 4.54 -1.52
CA ARG A 287 15.15 4.98 -2.79
C ARG A 287 16.68 5.06 -2.76
N PHE A 288 17.29 5.03 -1.57
CA PHE A 288 18.74 5.13 -1.40
C PHE A 288 19.45 3.78 -1.43
N ALA A 289 18.71 2.67 -1.56
CA ALA A 289 19.32 1.35 -1.70
C ALA A 289 19.95 1.15 -3.09
N GLU A 290 20.91 0.23 -3.15
CA GLU A 290 21.31 -0.42 -4.39
C GLU A 290 20.53 -1.73 -4.54
N PHE A 291 19.91 -1.94 -5.69
CA PHE A 291 19.09 -3.10 -6.01
C PHE A 291 19.81 -4.03 -6.97
N ILE A 292 19.42 -5.29 -7.00
CA ILE A 292 19.93 -6.24 -7.99
C ILE A 292 19.08 -6.12 -9.25
N GLY A 293 19.68 -5.62 -10.33
CA GLY A 293 19.03 -5.40 -11.62
C GLY A 293 18.67 -6.70 -12.36
N VAL A 294 17.81 -6.59 -13.38
CA VAL A 294 17.37 -7.75 -14.20
C VAL A 294 18.48 -8.24 -15.12
N HIS A 295 19.25 -7.29 -15.66
CA HIS A 295 20.34 -7.56 -16.59
C HIS A 295 21.63 -7.81 -15.82
N GLU A 296 22.27 -8.97 -16.05
CA GLU A 296 23.57 -9.36 -15.49
C GLU A 296 23.65 -9.37 -13.95
N GLN A 297 22.52 -9.18 -13.27
CA GLN A 297 22.39 -9.14 -11.80
C GLN A 297 23.33 -8.13 -11.15
N GLN A 298 23.63 -7.03 -11.85
CA GLN A 298 24.50 -5.97 -11.33
C GLN A 298 23.74 -5.02 -10.38
N PRO A 299 24.44 -4.38 -9.42
CA PRO A 299 23.87 -3.33 -8.59
C PRO A 299 23.34 -2.16 -9.42
N VAL A 300 22.14 -1.68 -9.11
CA VAL A 300 21.50 -0.51 -9.75
C VAL A 300 20.86 0.39 -8.71
N THR A 301 20.87 1.71 -8.95
CA THR A 301 20.07 2.65 -8.15
C THR A 301 18.58 2.46 -8.42
N ALA A 302 17.70 2.94 -7.54
CA ALA A 302 16.25 2.91 -7.78
C ALA A 302 15.85 3.58 -9.12
N LEU A 303 16.54 4.65 -9.51
CA LEU A 303 16.27 5.37 -10.75
C LEU A 303 16.69 4.55 -11.98
N ALA A 304 17.87 3.92 -11.93
CA ALA A 304 18.31 3.01 -12.98
C ALA A 304 17.41 1.77 -13.07
N TRP A 305 16.92 1.27 -11.93
CA TRP A 305 15.99 0.15 -11.88
C TRP A 305 14.62 0.49 -12.50
N LEU A 306 14.09 1.67 -12.23
CA LEU A 306 12.91 2.21 -12.93
C LEU A 306 13.17 2.36 -14.45
N GLY A 307 14.38 2.75 -14.84
CA GLY A 307 14.79 2.80 -16.25
C GLY A 307 14.77 1.41 -16.91
N GLN A 308 15.25 0.37 -16.22
CA GLN A 308 15.14 -1.02 -16.69
C GLN A 308 13.68 -1.47 -16.81
N LEU A 309 12.83 -1.11 -15.83
CA LEU A 309 11.38 -1.38 -15.91
C LEU A 309 10.78 -0.75 -17.17
N GLN A 310 11.04 0.54 -17.39
CA GLN A 310 10.52 1.26 -18.53
C GLN A 310 11.02 0.70 -19.86
N ALA A 311 12.29 0.30 -19.96
CA ALA A 311 12.84 -0.33 -21.15
C ALA A 311 12.21 -1.70 -21.43
N GLN A 312 11.88 -2.47 -20.38
CA GLN A 312 11.22 -3.77 -20.54
C GLN A 312 9.72 -3.62 -20.87
N PHE A 313 9.07 -2.61 -20.30
CA PHE A 313 7.64 -2.34 -20.40
C PHE A 313 7.39 -0.89 -20.82
N GLU A 314 7.74 -0.58 -22.06
CA GLU A 314 7.58 0.74 -22.65
C GLU A 314 6.14 1.25 -22.45
N PRO A 315 5.95 2.52 -22.05
CA PRO A 315 4.61 3.08 -21.89
C PRO A 315 3.94 3.20 -23.26
N ASP A 316 2.71 2.71 -23.36
CA ASP A 316 1.88 2.74 -24.57
C ASP A 316 0.55 3.48 -24.35
N THR A 317 0.38 4.08 -23.17
CA THR A 317 -0.78 4.89 -22.79
C THR A 317 -0.35 6.16 -22.07
N VAL A 318 -1.18 7.21 -22.14
CA VAL A 318 -0.96 8.47 -21.40
C VAL A 318 -0.87 8.22 -19.89
N ASP A 319 -1.69 7.31 -19.36
CA ASP A 319 -1.66 6.94 -17.94
C ASP A 319 -0.30 6.33 -17.56
N ALA A 320 0.24 5.41 -18.38
CA ALA A 320 1.55 4.81 -18.16
C ALA A 320 2.69 5.85 -18.28
N GLU A 321 2.66 6.71 -19.30
CA GLU A 321 3.65 7.77 -19.49
C GLU A 321 3.73 8.70 -18.27
N ARG A 322 2.57 9.17 -17.80
CA ARG A 322 2.47 10.03 -16.60
C ARG A 322 2.98 9.30 -15.37
N ALA A 323 2.67 8.01 -15.22
CA ALA A 323 3.12 7.22 -14.08
C ALA A 323 4.65 7.07 -14.04
N TYR A 324 5.30 6.77 -15.17
CA TYR A 324 6.77 6.72 -15.23
C TYR A 324 7.41 8.09 -14.96
N GLN A 325 6.83 9.17 -15.46
CA GLN A 325 7.30 10.54 -15.18
C GLN A 325 7.19 10.86 -13.69
N HIS A 326 6.04 10.59 -13.07
CA HIS A 326 5.83 10.85 -11.65
C HIS A 326 6.70 9.96 -10.75
N ALA A 327 6.89 8.68 -11.12
CA ALA A 327 7.79 7.79 -10.39
C ALA A 327 9.24 8.29 -10.40
N ARG A 328 9.72 8.87 -11.50
CA ARG A 328 11.03 9.56 -11.54
C ARG A 328 11.07 10.74 -10.57
N LEU A 329 10.00 11.54 -10.51
CA LEU A 329 9.90 12.67 -9.58
C LEU A 329 9.95 12.21 -8.13
N ILE A 330 9.21 11.16 -7.76
CA ILE A 330 9.27 10.56 -6.41
C ILE A 330 10.70 10.14 -6.08
N LEU A 331 11.39 9.44 -6.99
CA LEU A 331 12.75 8.97 -6.76
C LEU A 331 13.79 10.11 -6.70
N GLN A 332 13.53 11.25 -7.33
CA GLN A 332 14.43 12.42 -7.30
C GLN A 332 14.18 13.31 -6.08
N GLN A 333 12.92 13.62 -5.80
CA GLN A 333 12.49 14.57 -4.77
C GLN A 333 12.30 13.92 -3.39
N GLY A 334 12.12 12.60 -3.35
CA GLY A 334 11.89 11.84 -2.14
C GLY A 334 10.45 11.36 -1.99
N THR A 335 10.31 10.28 -1.25
CA THR A 335 9.06 9.62 -0.84
C THR A 335 8.42 10.34 0.35
N SER A 336 7.25 9.88 0.80
CA SER A 336 6.67 10.39 2.05
C SER A 336 7.59 10.12 3.25
N ALA A 337 8.24 8.96 3.31
CA ALA A 337 9.17 8.63 4.39
C ALA A 337 10.35 9.63 4.44
N ASP A 338 10.90 10.03 3.29
CA ASP A 338 11.96 11.05 3.22
C ASP A 338 11.47 12.39 3.79
N ARG A 339 10.27 12.83 3.38
CA ARG A 339 9.66 14.09 3.85
C ARG A 339 9.37 14.08 5.35
N GLN A 340 8.91 12.95 5.89
CA GLN A 340 8.67 12.79 7.32
C GLN A 340 9.96 12.87 8.13
N LEU A 341 11.04 12.21 7.66
CA LEU A 341 12.35 12.27 8.32
C LEU A 341 12.94 13.69 8.28
N ALA A 342 12.81 14.39 7.14
CA ALA A 342 13.26 15.77 7.01
C ALA A 342 12.48 16.72 7.94
N ALA A 343 11.15 16.57 8.04
CA ALA A 343 10.32 17.35 8.95
C ALA A 343 10.70 17.12 10.42
N LEU A 344 10.95 15.86 10.81
CA LEU A 344 11.43 15.53 12.15
C LEU A 344 12.77 16.20 12.44
N GLN A 345 13.73 16.06 11.54
CA GLN A 345 15.08 16.63 11.71
C GLN A 345 15.06 18.15 11.78
N CYS A 346 14.29 18.81 10.91
CA CYS A 346 14.14 20.26 10.89
C CYS A 346 13.54 20.77 12.21
N ALA A 347 12.48 20.13 12.72
CA ALA A 347 11.88 20.51 13.99
C ALA A 347 12.86 20.36 15.17
N LEU A 348 13.60 19.25 15.24
CA LEU A 348 14.60 19.01 16.28
C LEU A 348 15.76 20.04 16.21
N ALA A 349 16.24 20.34 15.00
CA ALA A 349 17.29 21.35 14.79
C ALA A 349 16.85 22.75 15.24
N ASN A 350 15.56 23.06 15.16
CA ASN A 350 14.96 24.31 15.64
C ASN A 350 14.60 24.28 17.14
N GLY A 351 15.11 23.31 17.90
CA GLY A 351 14.93 23.23 19.36
C GLY A 351 13.60 22.62 19.83
N ALA A 352 12.82 22.01 18.94
CA ALA A 352 11.59 21.31 19.34
C ALA A 352 11.91 20.07 20.19
N SER A 353 11.08 19.79 21.20
CA SER A 353 11.09 18.49 21.88
C SER A 353 10.73 17.35 20.91
N ALA A 354 11.05 16.10 21.27
CA ALA A 354 10.69 14.93 20.47
C ALA A 354 9.18 14.83 20.18
N ALA A 355 8.33 15.21 21.14
CA ALA A 355 6.88 15.23 20.97
C ALA A 355 6.44 16.30 19.95
N GLN A 356 6.97 17.52 20.03
CA GLN A 356 6.69 18.59 19.08
C GLN A 356 7.22 18.27 17.68
N ALA A 357 8.37 17.60 17.58
CA ALA A 357 8.92 17.14 16.31
C ALA A 357 8.01 16.08 15.66
N CYS A 358 7.48 15.12 16.42
CA CYS A 358 6.48 14.17 15.92
C CYS A 358 5.21 14.88 15.43
N GLN A 359 4.72 15.90 16.15
CA GLN A 359 3.59 16.71 15.70
C GLN A 359 3.87 17.47 14.40
N ALA A 360 5.11 17.94 14.19
CA ALA A 360 5.50 18.56 12.93
C ALA A 360 5.41 17.56 11.76
N VAL A 361 5.82 16.30 11.98
CA VAL A 361 5.64 15.22 11.01
C VAL A 361 4.16 14.98 10.72
N VAL A 362 3.32 14.89 11.75
CA VAL A 362 1.86 14.69 11.57
C VAL A 362 1.26 15.81 10.73
N ARG A 363 1.58 17.08 11.04
CA ARG A 363 1.11 18.23 10.25
C ARG A 363 1.57 18.16 8.80
N GLN A 364 2.82 17.77 8.56
CA GLN A 364 3.35 17.61 7.20
C GLN A 364 2.58 16.54 6.41
N VAL A 365 2.27 15.40 7.03
CA VAL A 365 1.51 14.31 6.38
C VAL A 365 0.07 14.72 6.10
N VAL A 366 -0.60 15.35 7.07
CA VAL A 366 -1.98 15.84 6.91
C VAL A 366 -2.05 16.90 5.80
N ALA A 367 -1.10 17.83 5.77
CA ALA A 367 -1.04 18.85 4.72
C ALA A 367 -0.83 18.24 3.32
N ALA A 368 0.04 17.23 3.20
CA ALA A 368 0.23 16.51 1.93
C ALA A 368 -1.04 15.76 1.47
N GLY A 369 -1.85 15.28 2.42
CA GLY A 369 -3.16 14.65 2.15
C GLY A 369 -4.21 15.58 1.53
N LEU A 370 -4.05 16.90 1.74
CA LEU A 370 -4.97 17.94 1.29
C LEU A 370 -4.45 18.72 0.08
N ALA A 371 -3.23 18.46 -0.37
CA ALA A 371 -2.67 19.07 -1.56
C ALA A 371 -3.16 18.34 -2.81
N PHE A 372 -3.95 19.01 -3.65
CA PHE A 372 -4.48 18.48 -4.92
C PHE A 372 -3.88 19.16 -6.15
N SER A 373 -2.68 19.74 -5.99
CA SER A 373 -1.93 20.48 -7.01
C SER A 373 -1.31 19.57 -8.05
#